data_AF-A0A8J5UWX4-F1
#
_entry.id   AF-A0A8J5UWX4-F1
#
_cell.length_a   1.000
_cell.length_b   1.000
_cell.length_c   1.000
_cell.angle_alpha   90.00
_cell.angle_beta   90.00
_cell.angle_gamma   90.00
#
_symmetry.space_group_name_H-M   'P 1'
#
loop_
_entity.id
_entity.type
_entity.pdbx_description
1 polymer ?
#
loop_
_entity_poly.entity_id
_entity_poly.type
_entity_poly.pdbx_seq_one_letter_code
_entity_poly.pdbx_strand_id
1 'polypeptide(L)' 'MWCEIANEQFAEKQRKNDVHSPGRIRLLGALENSPEFAKAFNCPKRSPMNPDKKCNMWEAQVKLKSRRQYGKHHTWVIN' A
#
# COMPACT_ATOMS: atom_id res chain seq x y z
N MET A 1 0.53 14.72 14.13
CA MET A 1 0.68 13.30 14.51
C MET A 1 1.80 12.58 13.73
N TRP A 2 2.03 12.84 12.42
CA TRP A 2 3.14 12.21 11.64
C TRP A 2 4.09 13.19 10.95
N CYS A 3 4.07 14.46 11.34
CA CYS A 3 5.04 15.44 10.85
C CYS A 3 6.36 15.16 11.57
N GLU A 4 7.42 14.90 10.80
CA GLU A 4 8.74 14.57 11.31
C GLU A 4 9.82 15.25 10.48
N ILE A 5 10.95 15.53 11.11
CA ILE A 5 12.19 15.97 10.46
C ILE A 5 13.28 15.05 10.99
N ALA A 6 14.07 14.48 10.09
CA ALA A 6 15.18 13.59 10.42
C ALA A 6 16.44 14.08 9.72
N ASN A 7 17.56 14.09 10.46
CA ASN A 7 18.88 14.23 9.84
C ASN A 7 19.32 12.88 9.24
N GLU A 8 20.35 12.88 8.40
CA GLU A 8 20.78 11.69 7.66
C GLU A 8 21.17 10.52 8.57
N GLN A 9 21.90 10.78 9.66
CA GLN A 9 22.32 9.74 10.59
C GLN A 9 21.12 9.07 11.28
N PHE A 10 20.13 9.87 11.68
CA PHE A 10 18.91 9.37 12.29
C PHE A 10 18.04 8.62 11.27
N ALA A 11 17.86 9.17 10.07
CA ALA A 11 17.12 8.53 8.99
C ALA A 11 17.73 7.17 8.61
N GLU A 12 19.06 7.08 8.57
CA GLU A 12 19.78 5.84 8.29
C GLU A 12 19.64 4.82 9.43
N LYS A 13 19.69 5.29 10.68
CA LYS A 13 19.44 4.45 11.86
C LYS A 13 18.02 3.91 11.84
N GLN A 14 17.03 4.73 11.51
CA GLN A 14 15.63 4.29 11.38
C GLN A 14 15.48 3.29 10.24
N ARG A 15 16.02 3.57 9.05
CA ARG A 15 15.95 2.66 7.91
C ARG A 15 16.51 1.26 8.23
N LYS A 16 17.56 1.18 9.06
CA LYS A 16 18.22 -0.08 9.41
C LYS A 16 17.53 -0.84 10.55
N ASN A 17 17.00 -0.13 11.54
CA ASN A 17 16.60 -0.74 12.81
C ASN A 17 15.12 -0.58 13.16
N ASP A 18 14.42 0.35 12.52
CA ASP A 18 13.01 0.59 12.77
C ASP A 18 12.15 -0.29 11.87
N VAL A 19 11.23 -1.02 12.48
CA VAL A 19 10.26 -1.87 11.76
C VAL A 19 9.17 -1.04 11.08
N HIS A 20 9.04 0.23 11.45
CA HIS A 20 8.09 1.15 10.85
C HIS A 20 8.70 1.85 9.63
N SER A 21 7.86 2.12 8.64
CA SER A 21 8.24 3.04 7.56
C SER A 21 8.39 4.47 8.10
N PRO A 22 9.21 5.33 7.48
CA PRO A 22 9.27 6.76 7.84
C PRO A 22 7.88 7.41 7.78
N GLY A 23 7.60 8.34 8.68
CA GLY A 23 6.32 9.03 8.83
C GLY A 23 5.78 9.62 7.53
N ARG A 24 6.64 10.22 6.70
CA ARG A 24 6.25 10.72 5.37
C ARG A 24 5.67 9.62 4.48
N ILE A 25 6.32 8.45 4.44
CA ILE A 25 5.88 7.32 3.61
C ILE A 25 4.63 6.66 4.20
N ARG A 26 4.53 6.57 5.53
CA ARG A 26 3.32 6.08 6.22
C ARG A 26 2.10 6.90 5.85
N LEU A 27 2.22 8.22 5.87
CA LEU A 27 1.13 9.12 5.55
C LEU A 27 0.77 9.03 4.08
N LEU A 28 1.72 9.26 3.17
CA LEU A 28 1.44 9.28 1.74
C LEU A 28 0.93 7.93 1.23
N GLY A 29 1.61 6.83 1.56
CA GLY A 29 1.22 5.51 1.08
C GLY A 29 -0.16 5.09 1.55
N ALA A 30 -0.57 5.44 2.77
CA ALA A 30 -1.94 5.17 3.23
C ALA A 30 -2.98 5.98 2.46
N LEU A 31 -2.71 7.28 2.23
CA LEU A 31 -3.65 8.20 1.57
C LEU A 31 -3.78 7.92 0.06
N GLU A 32 -2.67 7.62 -0.64
CA GLU A 32 -2.66 7.23 -2.06
C GLU A 32 -3.56 6.01 -2.33
N ASN A 33 -3.63 5.10 -1.36
CA ASN A 33 -4.41 3.87 -1.43
C ASN A 33 -5.87 4.03 -0.99
N SER A 34 -6.28 5.17 -0.44
CA SER A 34 -7.68 5.42 -0.03
C SER A 34 -8.47 6.11 -1.16
N PRO A 35 -9.52 5.45 -1.71
CA PRO A 35 -10.46 6.10 -2.61
C PRO A 35 -11.23 7.25 -1.95
N GLU A 36 -11.51 7.13 -0.65
CA GLU A 36 -12.27 8.10 0.14
C GLU A 36 -11.48 9.40 0.29
N PHE A 37 -10.16 9.31 0.56
CA PHE A 37 -9.27 10.46 0.58
C PHE A 37 -9.25 11.16 -0.78
N ALA A 38 -9.03 10.41 -1.86
CA ALA A 38 -9.02 10.99 -3.21
C ALA A 38 -10.34 11.70 -3.54
N LYS A 39 -11.49 11.18 -3.09
CA LYS A 39 -12.80 11.83 -3.25
C LYS A 39 -12.92 13.09 -2.41
N ALA A 40 -12.56 13.03 -1.13
CA ALA A 40 -12.70 14.16 -0.21
C ALA A 40 -11.88 15.38 -0.66
N PHE A 41 -10.72 15.16 -1.28
CA PHE A 41 -9.83 16.21 -1.75
C PHE A 41 -9.88 16.42 -3.28
N ASN A 42 -10.87 15.83 -3.96
CA ASN A 42 -11.05 15.93 -5.41
C ASN A 42 -9.77 15.65 -6.22
N CYS A 43 -8.98 14.65 -5.81
CA CYS A 43 -7.73 14.31 -6.47
C CYS A 43 -8.00 13.77 -7.89
N PRO A 44 -7.41 14.37 -8.94
CA PRO A 44 -7.58 13.91 -10.31
C PRO A 44 -7.12 12.46 -10.49
N LYS A 45 -7.75 11.72 -11.41
CA LYS A 45 -7.29 10.37 -11.75
C LYS A 45 -5.84 10.41 -12.22
N ARG A 46 -5.05 9.41 -11.84
CA ARG A 46 -3.60 9.29 -12.14
C ARG A 46 -2.72 10.37 -11.53
N SER A 47 -3.24 11.20 -10.63
CA SER A 47 -2.40 12.07 -9.82
C SER A 47 -1.63 11.25 -8.79
N PRO A 48 -0.54 11.79 -8.20
CA PRO A 48 0.23 11.08 -7.17
C PRO A 48 -0.63 10.57 -6.02
N MET A 49 -1.60 11.37 -5.56
CA MET A 49 -2.52 10.99 -4.47
C MET A 49 -3.75 10.19 -4.92
N ASN A 50 -3.88 9.90 -6.22
CA ASN A 50 -4.94 9.06 -6.76
C ASN A 50 -4.45 8.23 -7.97
N PRO A 51 -3.51 7.31 -7.75
CA PRO A 51 -2.98 6.44 -8.80
C PRO A 51 -4.02 5.39 -9.22
N ASP A 52 -3.86 4.86 -10.44
CA ASP A 52 -4.73 3.78 -10.96
C ASP A 52 -4.55 2.47 -10.18
N LYS A 53 -3.34 2.20 -9.68
CA LYS A 53 -3.03 1.01 -8.87
C LYS A 53 -3.09 1.37 -7.39
N LYS A 54 -4.08 0.82 -6.68
CA LYS A 54 -4.22 0.95 -5.22
C LYS A 54 -4.12 -0.42 -4.55
N CYS A 55 -3.51 -0.44 -3.37
CA CYS A 55 -3.34 -1.62 -2.53
C CYS A 55 -4.37 -1.59 -1.40
N ASN A 56 -5.18 -2.65 -1.28
CA ASN A 56 -6.03 -2.88 -0.11
C ASN A 56 -5.85 -4.33 0.33
N MET A 57 -5.07 -4.53 1.40
CA MET A 57 -4.77 -5.86 1.92
C MET A 57 -6.02 -6.57 2.46
N TRP A 58 -6.90 -5.82 3.12
CA TRP A 58 -8.10 -6.37 3.76
C TRP A 58 -9.14 -6.81 2.72
N GLU A 59 -9.31 -6.05 1.64
CA GLU A 59 -10.14 -6.47 0.49
C GLU A 59 -9.49 -7.56 -0.37
N ALA A 60 -8.16 -7.52 -0.56
CA ALA A 60 -7.45 -8.53 -1.33
C ALA A 60 -7.58 -9.91 -0.66
N GLN A 61 -7.54 -9.98 0.67
CA GLN A 61 -7.78 -11.21 1.41
C GLN A 61 -9.21 -11.73 1.28
N VAL A 62 -10.22 -10.84 1.24
CA VAL A 62 -11.62 -11.24 0.98
C VAL A 62 -11.75 -11.87 -0.41
N LYS A 63 -11.08 -11.29 -1.43
CA LYS A 63 -11.06 -11.84 -2.80
C LYS A 63 -10.30 -13.16 -2.92
N LEU A 64 -9.21 -13.35 -2.17
CA LEU A 64 -8.47 -14.62 -2.16
C LEU A 64 -9.23 -15.73 -1.42
N LYS A 65 -9.95 -15.40 -0.35
CA LYS A 65 -10.85 -16.34 0.33
C LYS A 65 -12.06 -16.69 -0.53
N SER A 66 -12.64 -15.74 -1.28
CA SER A 66 -13.72 -16.01 -2.22
C SER A 66 -13.27 -16.74 -3.50
N ARG A 67 -12.01 -16.56 -3.94
CA ARG A 67 -11.40 -17.33 -5.06
C ARG A 67 -10.99 -18.76 -4.70
N ARG A 68 -10.99 -19.15 -3.41
CA ARG A 68 -10.64 -20.52 -3.01
C ARG A 68 -11.71 -21.56 -3.34
N GLN A 69 -12.81 -21.15 -3.98
CA GLN A 69 -13.89 -22.03 -4.40
C GLN A 69 -14.36 -21.69 -5.83
N TYR A 70 -13.44 -21.63 -6.81
CA TYR A 70 -13.69 -22.00 -8.21
C TYR A 70 -12.39 -21.80 -9.02
N GLY A 71 -11.76 -22.88 -9.45
CA GLY A 71 -10.61 -22.82 -10.36
C GLY A 71 -9.64 -23.99 -10.24
N LYS A 72 -10.11 -25.20 -10.61
CA LYS A 72 -9.22 -26.19 -11.22
C LYS A 72 -8.66 -25.60 -12.54
N HIS A 73 -7.51 -26.11 -12.97
CA HIS A 73 -6.75 -25.79 -14.19
C HIS A 73 -5.62 -24.75 -14.05
N HIS A 74 -4.58 -25.12 -13.30
CA HIS A 74 -3.22 -25.07 -13.83
C HIS A 74 -2.56 -26.42 -13.52
N THR A 75 -2.63 -27.34 -14.47
CA THR A 75 -1.79 -28.53 -14.52
C THR A 75 -0.34 -28.09 -14.66
N TRP A 76 0.44 -28.19 -13.59
CA TRP A 76 1.89 -28.32 -13.68
C TRP A 76 2.19 -29.80 -13.85
N VAL A 77 2.33 -30.23 -15.10
CA VAL A 77 3.03 -31.48 -15.42
C VAL A 77 4.50 -31.19 -15.18
N ILE A 78 5.02 -31.70 -14.07
CA ILE A 78 6.45 -31.86 -13.84
C ILE A 78 6.88 -33.07 -14.67
N ASN A 79 7.66 -32.81 -15.71
CA ASN A 79 8.65 -33.77 -16.23
C ASN A 79 9.95 -33.52 -15.49
#